data_AF-A0A2I0JT55-F1
#
_entry.id   AF-A0A2I0JT55-F1
#
_cell.length_a   1.000
_cell.length_b   1.000
_cell.length_c   1.000
_cell.angle_alpha   90.00
_cell.angle_beta   90.00
_cell.angle_gamma   90.00
#
_symmetry.space_group_name_H-M   'P 1'
#
loop_
_entity.id
_entity.type
_entity.pdbx_description
1 polymer ?
#
loop_
_entity_poly.entity_id
_entity_poly.type
_entity_poly.pdbx_seq_one_letter_code
_entity_poly.pdbx_strand_id
1 'polypeptide(L)'
;MAATGSVRATSALNVKPSQLNLSSKLPLPPPFSVTPLCRRSANSHRRTLVLVRAGLDAKPTVLVAEKLGEAGLTLLKDFANIDCSYNLSPEELCTKISLCDALIVRSGTKVTREVFESSGGRLKVVGRAGVGIDNVDLAAATEHGCLVVNAPTANTVAAAEHGIALLTAMARNIAQADASVKAGEFAVALILAS
;
A
#
# COMPACT_ATOMS: atom_id res chain seq x y z
N MET A 1 45.75 -78.83 -19.98
CA MET A 1 44.47 -79.47 -19.58
C MET A 1 43.42 -78.39 -19.70
N ALA A 2 42.74 -78.29 -20.86
CA ALA A 2 41.44 -78.94 -21.14
C ALA A 2 40.34 -78.34 -20.22
N ALA A 3 39.21 -77.81 -20.68
CA ALA A 3 38.57 -77.86 -22.00
C ALA A 3 37.42 -76.83 -22.07
N THR A 4 36.94 -76.57 -23.29
CA THR A 4 35.52 -76.31 -23.70
C THR A 4 34.80 -75.11 -23.06
N GLY A 5 34.32 -74.09 -23.77
CA GLY A 5 33.76 -74.05 -25.12
C GLY A 5 32.23 -74.10 -25.04
N SER A 6 31.53 -72.98 -25.26
CA SER A 6 30.23 -72.98 -25.94
C SER A 6 29.87 -71.58 -26.44
N VAL A 7 29.53 -71.55 -27.72
CA VAL A 7 29.23 -70.43 -28.60
C VAL A 7 27.72 -70.42 -28.86
N ARG A 8 27.13 -69.23 -28.96
CA ARG A 8 26.00 -68.86 -29.86
C ARG A 8 25.97 -67.32 -29.89
N ALA A 9 26.43 -66.58 -30.92
CA ALA A 9 25.91 -66.48 -32.29
C ALA A 9 24.37 -66.41 -32.28
N THR A 10 23.64 -65.43 -32.79
CA THR A 10 23.82 -64.35 -33.78
C THR A 10 22.47 -63.59 -33.71
N SER A 11 22.38 -62.27 -33.85
CA SER A 11 22.06 -61.70 -35.16
C SER A 11 22.15 -60.17 -35.11
N ALA A 12 23.01 -59.62 -35.95
CA ALA A 12 22.96 -58.23 -36.37
C ALA A 12 21.81 -58.03 -37.37
N LEU A 13 21.01 -56.99 -37.19
CA LEU A 13 20.33 -56.32 -38.29
C LEU A 13 20.57 -54.81 -38.18
N ASN A 14 21.07 -54.31 -39.30
CA ASN A 14 21.53 -52.96 -39.62
C ASN A 14 20.36 -52.09 -40.12
N VAL A 15 20.63 -50.78 -40.37
CA VAL A 15 19.81 -49.73 -41.03
C VAL A 15 19.07 -48.79 -40.04
N LYS A 16 19.18 -47.46 -40.03
CA LYS A 16 19.93 -46.38 -40.73
C LYS A 16 19.89 -45.12 -39.82
N PRO A 17 20.83 -44.15 -39.93
CA PRO A 17 20.80 -42.93 -39.12
C PRO A 17 19.95 -41.85 -39.81
N SER A 18 19.02 -41.22 -39.08
CA SER A 18 18.44 -39.94 -39.49
C SER A 18 17.66 -39.26 -38.36
N GLN A 19 17.90 -37.94 -38.24
CA GLN A 19 17.09 -36.91 -37.59
C GLN A 19 17.43 -36.55 -36.13
N LEU A 20 18.01 -35.35 -36.02
CA LEU A 20 18.26 -34.54 -34.84
C LEU A 20 16.94 -34.13 -34.16
N ASN A 21 16.91 -34.00 -32.82
CA ASN A 21 16.70 -32.67 -32.21
C ASN A 21 17.00 -32.55 -30.70
N LEU A 22 17.53 -31.36 -30.43
CA LEU A 22 17.77 -30.59 -29.21
C LEU A 22 16.86 -30.81 -27.98
N SER A 23 17.48 -30.60 -26.81
CA SER A 23 16.95 -29.91 -25.62
C SER A 23 16.34 -30.74 -24.48
N SER A 24 17.13 -31.00 -23.44
CA SER A 24 16.65 -31.30 -22.08
C SER A 24 17.20 -30.27 -21.09
N LYS A 25 16.55 -29.09 -21.03
CA LYS A 25 16.79 -28.10 -19.97
C LYS A 25 16.23 -28.62 -18.64
N LEU A 26 17.06 -28.67 -17.60
CA LEU A 26 16.60 -28.77 -16.21
C LEU A 26 15.65 -27.59 -15.88
N PRO A 27 14.61 -27.77 -15.05
CA PRO A 27 13.73 -26.68 -14.65
C PRO A 27 14.48 -25.68 -13.77
N LEU A 28 14.43 -24.39 -14.13
CA LEU A 28 14.83 -23.29 -13.25
C LEU A 28 13.78 -23.13 -12.14
N PRO A 29 14.18 -22.79 -10.90
CA PRO A 29 13.22 -22.47 -9.85
C PRO A 29 12.41 -21.21 -10.21
N PRO A 30 11.16 -21.08 -9.73
CA PRO A 30 10.37 -19.88 -9.95
C PRO A 30 11.05 -18.66 -9.30
N PRO A 31 10.85 -17.44 -9.81
CA PRO A 31 11.46 -16.21 -9.27
C PRO A 31 11.04 -15.88 -7.83
N PHE A 32 10.13 -16.66 -7.24
CA PHE A 32 9.62 -16.48 -5.89
C PHE A 32 9.70 -17.78 -5.10
N SER A 33 10.68 -17.84 -4.19
CA SER A 33 10.72 -18.84 -3.12
C SER A 33 10.17 -18.20 -1.85
N VAL A 34 8.97 -18.62 -1.42
CA VAL A 34 8.42 -18.25 -0.12
C VAL A 34 9.00 -19.24 0.90
N THR A 35 10.09 -18.85 1.57
CA THR A 35 10.59 -19.62 2.71
C THR A 35 10.02 -19.01 4.00
N PRO A 36 9.13 -19.71 4.72
CA PRO A 36 8.63 -19.21 6.00
C PRO A 36 9.76 -19.30 7.03
N LEU A 37 10.40 -18.18 7.33
CA LEU A 37 11.37 -18.11 8.40
C LEU A 37 10.61 -18.17 9.74
N CYS A 38 10.46 -19.37 10.29
CA CYS A 38 9.86 -19.58 11.60
C CYS A 38 10.85 -19.12 12.68
N ARG A 39 10.86 -17.81 12.95
CA ARG A 39 11.54 -17.26 14.13
C ARG A 39 10.54 -17.23 15.28
N ARG A 40 10.63 -18.22 16.17
CA ARG A 40 9.94 -18.16 17.48
C ARG A 40 10.55 -17.01 18.29
N SER A 41 9.78 -15.95 18.50
CA SER A 41 10.04 -15.01 19.58
C SER A 41 8.71 -14.49 20.11
N ALA A 42 8.58 -14.48 21.44
CA ALA A 42 7.35 -14.23 22.16
C ALA A 42 7.04 -12.73 22.27
N ASN A 43 5.74 -12.44 22.12
CA ASN A 43 4.99 -11.28 22.58
C ASN A 43 5.03 -9.92 21.82
N SER A 44 3.78 -9.45 21.59
CA SER A 44 3.27 -8.12 21.25
C SER A 44 3.41 -7.55 19.82
N HIS A 45 2.26 -7.49 19.13
CA HIS A 45 1.95 -6.70 17.93
C HIS A 45 2.79 -6.96 16.68
N ARG A 46 2.48 -8.05 15.98
CA ARG A 46 2.99 -8.33 14.62
C ARG A 46 2.41 -7.33 13.62
N ARG A 47 3.10 -6.21 13.40
CA ARG A 47 2.96 -5.44 12.16
C ARG A 47 3.66 -6.24 11.05
N THR A 48 2.88 -6.91 10.21
CA THR A 48 3.40 -7.53 8.99
C THR A 48 3.80 -6.42 8.03
N LEU A 49 5.05 -5.96 8.10
CA LEU A 49 5.65 -5.12 7.07
C LEU A 49 5.96 -5.99 5.85
N VAL A 50 5.10 -5.91 4.84
CA VAL A 50 5.36 -6.52 3.54
C VAL A 50 6.34 -5.60 2.81
N LEU A 51 7.63 -5.92 2.91
CA LEU A 51 8.68 -5.23 2.16
C LEU A 51 8.62 -5.71 0.69
N VAL A 52 7.94 -4.94 -0.16
CA VAL A 52 7.97 -5.17 -1.61
C VAL A 52 9.35 -4.74 -2.11
N ARG A 53 10.21 -5.70 -2.46
CA ARG A 53 11.50 -5.43 -3.11
C ARG A 53 11.26 -5.08 -4.58
N ALA A 54 11.19 -3.79 -4.89
CA ALA A 54 11.46 -3.30 -6.24
C ALA A 54 12.97 -3.13 -6.39
N GLY A 55 13.57 -3.74 -7.42
CA GLY A 55 14.99 -3.62 -7.69
C GLY A 55 15.36 -2.24 -8.21
N LEU A 56 16.28 -1.57 -7.50
CA LEU A 56 17.41 -0.72 -7.93
C LEU A 56 17.70 0.33 -6.84
N ASP A 57 18.99 0.53 -6.58
CA ASP A 57 19.61 1.14 -5.39
C ASP A 57 19.37 2.65 -5.16
N ALA A 58 18.18 3.17 -5.44
CA ALA A 58 17.80 4.57 -5.21
C ALA A 58 16.60 4.66 -4.25
N LYS A 59 16.61 5.66 -3.36
CA LYS A 59 15.45 5.95 -2.50
C LYS A 59 14.24 6.30 -3.37
N PRO A 60 13.06 5.69 -3.15
CA PRO A 60 11.85 6.01 -3.91
C PRO A 60 11.45 7.47 -3.69
N THR A 61 10.86 8.09 -4.71
CA THR A 61 10.32 9.45 -4.62
C THR A 61 8.83 9.41 -4.29
N VAL A 62 8.47 10.05 -3.18
CA VAL A 62 7.10 10.13 -2.65
C VAL A 62 6.58 11.55 -2.80
N LEU A 63 5.48 11.72 -3.53
CA LEU A 63 4.76 12.98 -3.63
C LEU A 63 3.70 13.06 -2.52
N VAL A 64 3.75 14.11 -1.72
CA VAL A 64 2.76 14.42 -0.68
C VAL A 64 1.93 15.61 -1.15
N ALA A 65 0.69 15.34 -1.58
CA ALA A 65 -0.20 16.34 -2.19
C ALA A 65 -0.97 17.20 -1.17
N GLU A 66 -1.07 16.72 0.08
CA GLU A 66 -1.84 17.38 1.15
C GLU A 66 -1.04 17.41 2.46
N LYS A 67 -1.39 18.34 3.36
CA LYS A 67 -0.67 18.51 4.63
C LYS A 67 -0.73 17.23 5.48
N LEU A 68 0.46 16.74 5.83
CA LEU A 68 0.65 15.60 6.72
C LEU A 68 1.27 16.06 8.05
N GLY A 69 1.05 15.31 9.13
CA GLY A 69 1.69 15.58 10.42
C GLY A 69 3.20 15.39 10.36
N GLU A 70 3.94 16.21 11.10
CA GLU A 70 5.41 16.24 11.10
C GLU A 70 6.03 14.88 11.42
N ALA A 71 5.47 14.16 12.41
CA ALA A 71 5.93 12.82 12.77
C ALA A 71 5.88 11.83 11.58
N GLY A 72 4.85 11.93 10.74
CA GLY A 72 4.71 11.11 9.53
C GLY A 72 5.74 11.47 8.47
N LEU A 73 5.99 12.77 8.28
CA LEU A 73 7.02 13.24 7.34
C LEU A 73 8.43 12.81 7.79
N THR A 74 8.74 12.91 9.08
CA THR A 74 10.02 12.45 9.63
C THR A 74 10.24 10.96 9.35
N LEU A 75 9.22 10.13 9.63
CA LEU A 75 9.30 8.69 9.35
C LEU A 75 9.49 8.40 7.86
N LEU A 76 8.82 9.14 6.97
CA LEU A 76 8.95 8.94 5.52
C LEU A 76 10.35 9.33 5.00
N LYS A 77 11.01 10.34 5.57
CA LYS A 77 12.35 10.81 5.13
C LYS A 77 13.43 9.76 5.33
N ASP A 78 13.26 8.89 6.31
CA ASP A 78 14.20 7.80 6.58
C ASP A 78 14.25 6.81 5.40
N PHE A 79 13.10 6.54 4.78
CA PHE A 79 12.94 5.52 3.74
C PHE A 79 12.88 6.07 2.30
N ALA A 80 12.47 7.32 2.11
CA ALA A 80 12.16 7.87 0.78
C ALA A 80 12.59 9.35 0.63
N ASN A 81 12.70 9.80 -0.62
CA ASN A 81 12.80 11.22 -0.95
C ASN A 81 11.40 11.82 -0.99
N ILE A 82 11.14 12.87 -0.19
CA ILE A 82 9.80 13.46 -0.08
C ILE A 82 9.73 14.76 -0.86
N ASP A 83 8.78 14.84 -1.79
CA ASP A 83 8.32 16.10 -2.38
C ASP A 83 6.99 16.50 -1.72
N CYS A 84 7.02 17.60 -0.96
CA CYS A 84 5.83 18.19 -0.37
C CYS A 84 5.32 19.31 -1.28
N SER A 85 4.25 19.02 -2.02
CA SER A 85 3.66 19.96 -2.97
C SER A 85 2.16 20.03 -2.75
N TYR A 86 1.69 21.12 -2.16
CA TYR A 86 0.31 21.27 -1.70
C TYR A 86 -0.56 22.03 -2.71
N ASN A 87 -1.86 21.76 -2.71
CA ASN A 87 -2.87 22.47 -3.52
C ASN A 87 -2.57 22.45 -5.04
N LEU A 88 -2.09 21.30 -5.54
CA LEU A 88 -1.82 21.12 -6.96
C LEU A 88 -3.12 21.11 -7.77
N SER A 89 -3.11 21.76 -8.93
CA SER A 89 -4.15 21.55 -9.94
C SER A 89 -4.07 20.11 -10.48
N PRO A 90 -5.15 19.57 -11.07
CA PRO A 90 -5.11 18.24 -11.70
C PRO A 90 -4.01 18.10 -12.75
N GLU A 91 -3.76 19.17 -13.53
CA GLU A 91 -2.73 19.21 -14.59
C GLU A 91 -1.31 19.20 -14.02
N GLU A 92 -1.07 19.97 -12.95
CA GLU A 92 0.21 19.99 -12.24
C GLU A 92 0.49 18.64 -11.55
N LEU A 93 -0.56 18.02 -11.00
CA LEU A 93 -0.48 16.69 -10.40
C LEU A 93 -0.06 15.66 -11.45
N CYS A 94 -0.69 15.65 -12.63
CA CYS A 94 -0.33 14.78 -13.74
C CYS A 94 1.10 14.99 -14.24
N THR A 95 1.59 16.23 -14.22
CA THR A 95 2.97 16.52 -14.60
C THR A 95 3.96 15.94 -13.58
N LYS A 96 3.72 16.18 -12.28
CA LYS A 96 4.61 15.70 -11.21
C LYS A 96 4.58 14.19 -11.04
N ILE A 97 3.42 13.56 -11.18
CA ILE A 97 3.26 12.12 -10.91
C ILE A 97 4.12 11.25 -11.84
N SER A 98 4.43 11.72 -13.04
CA SER A 98 5.32 11.05 -14.00
C SER A 98 6.73 10.79 -13.43
N LEU A 99 7.14 11.58 -12.43
CA LEU A 99 8.45 11.51 -11.80
C LEU A 99 8.45 10.79 -10.44
N CYS A 100 7.29 10.33 -9.97
CA CYS A 100 7.12 9.79 -8.62
C CYS A 100 6.79 8.30 -8.61
N ASP A 101 7.24 7.63 -7.56
CA ASP A 101 7.02 6.19 -7.37
C ASP A 101 5.83 5.92 -6.43
N ALA A 102 5.51 6.89 -5.57
CA ALA A 102 4.39 6.83 -4.63
C ALA A 102 3.69 8.18 -4.49
N LEU A 103 2.40 8.14 -4.21
CA LEU A 103 1.56 9.32 -3.97
C LEU A 103 0.86 9.21 -2.63
N ILE A 104 0.91 10.26 -1.82
CA ILE A 104 0.17 10.39 -0.57
C ILE A 104 -0.88 11.49 -0.74
N VAL A 105 -2.14 11.11 -0.55
CA VAL A 105 -3.32 11.98 -0.63
C VAL A 105 -4.16 11.86 0.64
N ARG A 106 -5.09 12.78 0.84
CA ARG A 106 -6.06 12.75 1.92
C ARG A 106 -7.48 12.87 1.35
N SER A 107 -8.22 13.90 1.72
CA SER A 107 -9.62 14.09 1.32
C SER A 107 -9.80 15.11 0.21
N GLY A 108 -8.82 15.99 -0.01
CA GLY A 108 -8.94 17.08 -0.98
C GLY A 108 -8.56 16.67 -2.41
N THR A 109 -7.50 15.90 -2.58
CA THR A 109 -7.00 15.53 -3.91
C THR A 109 -7.76 14.35 -4.49
N LYS A 110 -8.29 14.51 -5.70
CA LYS A 110 -8.92 13.44 -6.47
C LYS A 110 -7.87 12.76 -7.36
N VAL A 111 -7.77 11.44 -7.25
CA VAL A 111 -6.87 10.61 -8.06
C VAL A 111 -7.71 9.93 -9.14
N THR A 112 -7.86 10.63 -10.27
CA THR A 112 -8.62 10.17 -11.43
C THR A 112 -7.79 9.26 -12.32
N ARG A 113 -8.44 8.62 -13.31
CA ARG A 113 -7.79 7.81 -14.34
C ARG A 113 -6.61 8.51 -15.02
N GLU A 114 -6.76 9.79 -15.33
CA GLU A 114 -5.73 10.63 -15.97
C GLU A 114 -4.42 10.67 -15.18
N VAL A 115 -4.49 10.62 -13.85
CA VAL A 115 -3.30 10.61 -12.98
C VAL A 115 -2.53 9.31 -13.14
N PHE A 116 -3.24 8.18 -13.23
CA PHE A 116 -2.63 6.87 -13.44
C PHE A 116 -2.06 6.72 -14.86
N GLU A 117 -2.76 7.23 -15.88
CA GLU A 117 -2.28 7.27 -17.26
C GLU A 117 -1.03 8.15 -17.38
N SER A 118 -1.04 9.34 -16.77
CA SER A 118 0.11 10.27 -16.76
C SER A 118 1.33 9.72 -16.02
N SER A 119 1.14 8.77 -15.10
CA SER A 119 2.25 8.14 -14.38
C SER A 119 3.12 7.23 -15.26
N GLY A 120 2.62 6.82 -16.44
CA GLY A 120 3.34 5.90 -17.34
C GLY A 120 3.70 4.56 -16.71
N GLY A 121 2.97 4.14 -15.65
CA GLY A 121 3.25 2.92 -14.90
C GLY A 121 4.38 3.02 -13.88
N ARG A 122 4.93 4.23 -13.64
CA ARG A 122 5.93 4.46 -12.59
C ARG A 122 5.31 4.43 -11.19
N LEU A 123 4.12 4.99 -11.04
CA LEU A 123 3.40 5.06 -9.77
C LEU A 123 3.03 3.65 -9.29
N LYS A 124 3.65 3.19 -8.20
CA LYS A 124 3.44 1.84 -7.65
C LYS A 124 2.42 1.79 -6.54
N VAL A 125 2.28 2.88 -5.78
CA VAL A 125 1.39 2.92 -4.61
C VAL A 125 0.78 4.30 -4.41
N VAL A 126 -0.52 4.30 -4.09
CA VAL A 126 -1.27 5.47 -3.62
C VAL A 126 -1.67 5.22 -2.16
N GLY A 127 -1.13 6.01 -1.25
CA GLY A 127 -1.49 6.01 0.16
C GLY A 127 -2.51 7.09 0.46
N ARG A 128 -3.71 6.69 0.90
CA ARG A 128 -4.69 7.63 1.44
C ARG A 128 -4.56 7.75 2.96
N ALA A 129 -4.27 8.95 3.44
CA ALA A 129 -4.26 9.30 4.87
C ALA A 129 -5.68 9.47 5.43
N GLY A 130 -6.50 8.42 5.36
CA GLY A 130 -7.90 8.41 5.83
C GLY A 130 -8.57 7.05 5.68
N VAL A 131 -9.82 6.94 6.14
CA VAL A 131 -10.57 5.67 6.20
C VAL A 131 -11.20 5.27 4.87
N GLY A 132 -12.08 6.11 4.32
CA GLY A 132 -12.65 5.90 2.97
C GLY A 132 -11.59 5.83 1.85
N ILE A 133 -12.02 5.61 0.62
CA ILE A 133 -11.15 5.56 -0.58
C ILE A 133 -11.89 6.13 -1.80
N ASP A 134 -12.92 6.92 -1.54
CA ASP A 134 -13.86 7.53 -2.48
C ASP A 134 -13.20 8.50 -3.48
N ASN A 135 -12.05 9.07 -3.11
CA ASN A 135 -11.31 10.00 -3.96
C ASN A 135 -10.37 9.34 -4.97
N VAL A 136 -10.26 8.02 -4.97
CA VAL A 136 -9.31 7.27 -5.79
C VAL A 136 -10.07 6.34 -6.73
N ASP A 137 -9.75 6.41 -8.03
CA ASP A 137 -10.28 5.46 -9.01
C ASP A 137 -9.59 4.09 -8.85
N LEU A 138 -10.28 3.16 -8.18
CA LEU A 138 -9.77 1.81 -7.90
C LEU A 138 -9.70 0.95 -9.16
N ALA A 139 -10.55 1.19 -10.15
CA ALA A 139 -10.54 0.44 -11.41
C ALA A 139 -9.29 0.82 -12.20
N ALA A 140 -9.05 2.13 -12.39
CA ALA A 140 -7.84 2.63 -13.02
C ALA A 140 -6.58 2.17 -12.25
N ALA A 141 -6.57 2.27 -10.91
CA ALA A 141 -5.44 1.80 -10.11
C ALA A 141 -5.11 0.33 -10.38
N THR A 142 -6.13 -0.53 -10.46
CA THR A 142 -5.96 -1.97 -10.73
C THR A 142 -5.43 -2.23 -12.15
N GLU A 143 -5.98 -1.54 -13.15
CA GLU A 143 -5.54 -1.65 -14.56
C GLU A 143 -4.07 -1.25 -14.74
N HIS A 144 -3.62 -0.20 -14.03
CA HIS A 144 -2.25 0.30 -14.09
C HIS A 144 -1.29 -0.42 -13.12
N GLY A 145 -1.75 -1.43 -12.38
CA GLY A 145 -0.93 -2.21 -11.43
C GLY A 145 -0.47 -1.40 -10.22
N CYS A 146 -1.26 -0.40 -9.82
CA CYS A 146 -0.99 0.47 -8.68
C CYS A 146 -1.75 0.01 -7.43
N LEU A 147 -1.06 -0.12 -6.30
CA LEU A 147 -1.68 -0.51 -5.04
C LEU A 147 -2.27 0.71 -4.32
N VAL A 148 -3.51 0.59 -3.84
CA VAL A 148 -4.16 1.62 -3.03
C VAL A 148 -4.21 1.16 -1.57
N VAL A 149 -3.65 1.96 -0.67
CA VAL A 149 -3.58 1.67 0.77
C VAL A 149 -4.25 2.79 1.56
N ASN A 150 -5.08 2.43 2.54
CA ASN A 150 -5.77 3.37 3.41
C ASN A 150 -5.40 3.17 4.89
N ALA A 151 -5.94 4.03 5.77
CA ALA A 151 -5.72 3.96 7.21
C ALA A 151 -7.05 3.79 7.96
N PRO A 152 -7.60 2.56 8.05
CA PRO A 152 -8.97 2.31 8.50
C PRO A 152 -9.22 2.61 9.98
N THR A 153 -8.18 2.56 10.82
CA THR A 153 -8.29 2.77 12.28
C THR A 153 -7.80 4.15 12.73
N ALA A 154 -7.39 5.02 11.80
CA ALA A 154 -6.72 6.27 12.13
C ALA A 154 -7.61 7.27 12.90
N ASN A 155 -8.93 7.16 12.77
CA ASN A 155 -9.88 8.07 13.41
C ASN A 155 -10.68 7.43 14.56
N THR A 156 -10.47 6.14 14.85
CA THR A 156 -11.34 5.39 15.77
C THR A 156 -11.37 6.01 17.18
N VAL A 157 -10.21 6.34 17.73
CA VAL A 157 -10.11 6.92 19.08
C VAL A 157 -10.69 8.33 19.12
N ALA A 158 -10.27 9.19 18.18
CA ALA A 158 -10.77 10.56 18.10
C ALA A 158 -12.29 10.62 17.90
N ALA A 159 -12.87 9.72 17.10
CA ALA A 159 -14.32 9.62 16.92
C ALA A 159 -15.03 9.16 18.19
N ALA A 160 -14.46 8.22 18.94
CA ALA A 160 -15.02 7.76 20.22
C ALA A 160 -14.99 8.87 21.27
N GLU A 161 -13.86 9.56 21.41
CA GLU A 161 -13.70 10.72 22.31
C GLU A 161 -14.70 11.82 21.97
N HIS A 162 -14.83 12.15 20.68
CA HIS A 162 -15.78 13.14 20.21
C HIS A 162 -17.23 12.72 20.49
N GLY A 163 -17.57 11.44 20.30
CA GLY A 163 -18.90 10.91 20.61
C GLY A 163 -19.27 11.05 22.08
N ILE A 164 -18.36 10.69 23.00
CA ILE A 164 -18.57 10.85 24.45
C ILE A 164 -18.69 12.33 24.81
N ALA A 165 -17.84 13.18 24.24
CA ALA A 165 -17.92 14.62 24.46
C ALA A 165 -19.28 15.18 24.04
N LEU A 166 -19.78 14.82 22.86
CA LEU A 166 -21.11 15.24 22.39
C LEU A 166 -22.24 14.73 23.28
N LEU A 167 -22.19 13.48 23.75
CA LEU A 167 -23.18 12.94 24.68
C LEU A 167 -23.24 13.76 25.98
N THR A 168 -22.08 14.08 26.57
CA THR A 168 -22.03 14.90 27.79
C THR A 168 -22.45 16.34 27.55
N ALA A 169 -22.09 16.92 26.39
CA ALA A 169 -22.47 18.27 26.01
C ALA A 169 -23.99 18.41 25.84
N MET A 170 -24.64 17.42 25.23
CA MET A 170 -26.09 17.38 25.08
C MET A 170 -26.79 17.16 26.41
N ALA A 171 -26.33 16.21 27.23
CA ALA A 171 -26.94 15.91 28.53
C ALA A 171 -26.96 17.12 29.47
N ARG A 172 -25.98 18.02 29.35
CA ARG A 172 -25.85 19.22 30.20
C ARG A 172 -26.11 20.53 29.47
N ASN A 173 -26.68 20.47 28.27
CA ASN A 173 -27.06 21.64 27.49
C ASN A 173 -25.90 22.65 27.30
N ILE A 174 -24.66 22.14 27.18
CA ILE A 174 -23.43 22.94 27.27
C ILE A 174 -23.36 23.97 26.14
N ALA A 175 -23.74 23.59 24.92
CA ALA A 175 -23.69 24.50 23.76
C ALA A 175 -24.64 25.69 23.91
N GLN A 176 -25.84 25.45 24.45
CA GLN A 176 -26.84 26.48 24.69
C GLN A 176 -26.45 27.38 25.87
N ALA A 177 -25.88 26.79 26.93
CA ALA A 177 -25.33 27.55 28.05
C ALA A 177 -24.17 28.45 27.61
N ASP A 178 -23.23 27.94 26.80
CA ASP A 178 -22.12 28.72 26.23
C ASP A 178 -22.62 29.89 25.37
N ALA A 179 -23.65 29.66 24.54
CA ALA A 179 -24.28 30.71 23.74
C ALA A 179 -24.95 31.80 24.58
N SER A 180 -25.68 31.43 25.64
CA SER A 180 -26.36 32.36 26.55
C SER A 180 -25.36 33.28 27.26
N VAL A 181 -24.30 32.71 27.83
CA VAL A 181 -23.26 33.49 28.52
C VAL A 181 -22.57 34.46 27.57
N LYS A 182 -22.29 34.05 26.32
CA LYS A 182 -21.72 34.94 25.29
C LYS A 182 -22.67 36.07 24.87
N ALA A 183 -23.98 35.88 25.01
CA ALA A 183 -24.98 36.91 24.80
C ALA A 183 -25.14 37.87 26.00
N GLY A 184 -24.40 37.66 27.09
CA GLY A 184 -24.51 38.44 28.32
C GLY A 184 -25.65 37.98 29.24
N GLU A 185 -26.32 36.88 28.90
CA GLU A 185 -27.41 36.29 29.67
C GLU A 185 -26.87 35.11 30.48
N PHE A 186 -27.07 35.09 31.81
CA PHE A 186 -26.64 33.96 32.64
C PHE A 186 -27.84 33.08 33.00
N ALA A 187 -28.31 32.29 32.04
CA ALA A 187 -29.50 31.46 32.19
C ALA A 187 -29.22 30.16 32.96
N VAL A 188 -29.22 30.24 34.30
CA VAL A 188 -29.03 29.08 35.21
C VAL A 188 -30.05 27.96 34.95
N ALA A 189 -31.27 28.31 34.51
CA ALA A 189 -32.33 27.35 34.20
C ALA A 189 -31.96 26.39 33.06
N LEU A 190 -31.19 26.83 32.05
CA LEU A 190 -30.74 25.95 30.96
C LEU A 190 -29.72 24.90 31.44
N ILE A 191 -29.00 25.19 32.52
CA ILE A 191 -27.91 24.36 33.07
C ILE A 191 -28.44 23.31 34.07
N LEU A 192 -29.58 23.61 34.70
CA LEU A 192 -30.19 22.78 35.75
C LEU A 192 -31.38 21.93 35.28
N ALA A 193 -31.88 22.11 34.05
CA ALA A 193 -33.04 21.37 33.53
C ALA A 193 -32.72 19.94 33.04
N SER A 194 -31.67 19.31 33.58
CA SER A 194 -31.30 17.90 33.30
C SER A 194 -32.06 16.93 34.21
#